data_AF-A0A429EXE9-F1
#
_entry.id   AF-A0A429EXE9-F1
#
_cell.length_a   1.000
_cell.length_b   1.000
_cell.length_c   1.000
_cell.angle_alpha   90.00
_cell.angle_beta   90.00
_cell.angle_gamma   90.00
#
_symmetry.space_group_name_H-M   'P 1'
#
loop_
_entity.id
_entity.type
_entity.pdbx_description
1 polymer ?
#
loop_
_entity_poly.entity_id
_entity_poly.type
_entity_poly.pdbx_seq_one_letter_code
_entity_poly.pdbx_strand_id
1 'polypeptide(L)'
;MSPSKPRKPKKSKKPRDADAAGGDRLAEYRGRRDAGRTPEPVPGEGPLPRGDDDTFVVQEHHASSLHWDLRFERDGVLVSWAVPKGLPWSPDTNHLAVHTEDHPLEYAAFEGEIPKDEYGGGEVTIWDRGTYETEKWSDREVKVVVHGSRVSGRYVLFRTRGDDWMIHRMDPPADPDAEPLPEALPPMRPVRRARLPRARDEWAFEFAWGGRRLLAYVEGGRARFTDGAGRAVAGPARAGTRLGAGLGARPAVLDGELAVVEGRETYMIYDVPHLDGRPLLDVPYRERRERLDGLGLAGAVWQTAPWFPGDGGPVREAAAAQGLPGVLAKRLDSAYLPGEESDAWRFVPSPGR
;
A
#
# COMPACT_ATOMS: atom_id res chain seq x y z
N MET A 1 -14.66 59.04 22.12
CA MET A 1 -13.49 58.28 21.64
C MET A 1 -12.59 58.04 22.85
N SER A 2 -12.64 56.84 23.42
CA SER A 2 -11.86 56.48 24.62
C SER A 2 -10.63 55.66 24.21
N PRO A 3 -9.43 55.92 24.76
CA PRO A 3 -8.23 55.21 24.36
C PRO A 3 -8.20 53.80 24.96
N SER A 4 -7.95 52.81 24.10
CA SER A 4 -7.87 51.38 24.45
C SER A 4 -6.54 51.07 25.15
N LYS A 5 -6.60 50.38 26.30
CA LYS A 5 -5.41 49.94 27.05
C LYS A 5 -4.67 48.81 26.32
N PRO A 6 -3.32 48.74 26.40
CA PRO A 6 -2.55 47.69 25.76
C PRO A 6 -2.74 46.35 26.48
N ARG A 7 -2.94 45.27 25.71
CA ARG A 7 -3.01 43.88 26.20
C ARG A 7 -1.61 43.42 26.60
N LYS A 8 -1.47 42.90 27.82
CA LYS A 8 -0.25 42.23 28.31
C LYS A 8 0.00 40.92 27.53
N PRO A 9 1.27 40.53 27.29
CA PRO A 9 1.58 39.26 26.64
C PRO A 9 1.18 38.09 27.54
N LYS A 10 0.55 37.07 26.96
CA LYS A 10 0.24 35.80 27.63
C LYS A 10 1.55 35.08 27.93
N LYS A 11 1.83 34.82 29.21
CA LYS A 11 2.95 33.97 29.65
C LYS A 11 2.79 32.58 29.03
N SER A 12 3.80 32.12 28.28
CA SER A 12 3.94 30.73 27.90
C SER A 12 3.99 29.87 29.17
N LYS A 13 3.13 28.85 29.27
CA LYS A 13 3.26 27.81 30.29
C LYS A 13 4.52 27.03 29.95
N LYS A 14 5.48 26.98 30.88
CA LYS A 14 6.56 25.99 30.88
C LYS A 14 5.95 24.59 30.70
N PRO A 15 6.57 23.69 29.93
CA PRO A 15 6.21 22.27 29.97
C PRO A 15 6.32 21.83 31.43
N ARG A 16 5.29 21.14 31.92
CA ARG A 16 5.38 20.47 33.21
C ARG A 16 6.39 19.34 33.03
N ASP A 17 7.45 19.37 33.83
CA ASP A 17 8.34 18.24 34.03
C ASP A 17 7.46 17.01 34.35
N ALA A 18 7.42 16.07 33.41
CA ALA A 18 6.73 14.79 33.54
C ALA A 18 7.73 13.67 33.91
N ASP A 19 8.70 13.98 34.77
CA ASP A 19 9.48 12.97 35.47
C ASP A 19 8.77 12.62 36.79
N ALA A 20 7.88 11.63 36.76
CA ALA A 20 7.51 10.79 37.92
C ALA A 20 6.42 9.76 37.57
N ALA A 21 6.76 8.76 36.74
CA ALA A 21 6.09 7.45 36.77
C ALA A 21 7.07 6.29 36.47
N GLY A 22 8.30 6.40 36.98
CA GLY A 22 9.14 5.36 37.60
C GLY A 22 9.09 3.91 37.10
N GLY A 23 9.22 3.66 35.80
CA GLY A 23 9.45 2.32 35.25
C GLY A 23 10.38 2.38 34.05
N ASP A 24 11.23 1.37 33.91
CA ASP A 24 12.07 1.22 32.74
C ASP A 24 11.22 0.80 31.53
N ARG A 25 10.90 1.77 30.66
CA ARG A 25 9.97 1.59 29.53
C ARG A 25 10.41 0.53 28.53
N LEU A 26 11.72 0.28 28.43
CA LEU A 26 12.30 -0.71 27.53
C LEU A 26 12.49 -2.09 28.18
N ALA A 27 12.06 -2.27 29.44
CA ALA A 27 12.26 -3.54 30.15
C ALA A 27 11.58 -4.72 29.44
N GLU A 28 10.36 -4.53 28.96
CA GLU A 28 9.64 -5.56 28.19
C GLU A 28 10.32 -5.86 26.86
N TYR A 29 10.78 -4.82 26.14
CA TYR A 29 11.52 -4.97 24.89
C TYR A 29 12.82 -5.76 25.08
N ARG A 30 13.67 -5.36 26.03
CA ARG A 30 14.91 -6.08 26.35
C ARG A 30 14.64 -7.51 26.80
N GLY A 31 13.61 -7.73 27.62
CA GLY A 31 13.23 -9.06 28.09
C GLY A 31 12.80 -10.02 26.98
N ARG A 32 12.42 -9.50 25.80
CA ARG A 32 12.02 -10.28 24.63
C ARG A 32 13.15 -10.51 23.62
N ARG A 33 14.33 -9.91 23.81
CA ARG A 33 15.44 -9.96 22.84
C ARG A 33 16.70 -10.57 23.42
N ASP A 34 17.38 -11.35 22.60
CA ASP A 34 18.75 -11.79 22.86
C ASP A 34 19.69 -11.08 21.89
N ALA A 35 20.50 -10.14 22.40
CA ALA A 35 21.41 -9.33 21.59
C ALA A 35 22.47 -10.15 20.84
N GLY A 36 22.69 -11.42 21.19
CA GLY A 36 23.56 -12.34 20.46
C GLY A 36 22.87 -13.07 19.31
N ARG A 37 21.54 -13.03 19.24
CA ARG A 37 20.74 -13.80 18.27
C ARG A 37 19.94 -12.91 17.32
N THR A 38 19.53 -11.72 17.75
CA THR A 38 18.82 -10.77 16.89
C THR A 38 19.74 -9.67 16.34
N PRO A 39 19.57 -9.24 15.08
CA PRO A 39 20.21 -8.04 14.55
C PRO A 39 19.54 -6.74 15.04
N GLU A 40 18.44 -6.82 15.78
CA GLU A 40 17.74 -5.65 16.32
C GLU A 40 18.59 -4.88 17.36
N PRO A 41 18.45 -3.55 17.46
CA PRO A 41 19.17 -2.77 18.47
C PRO A 41 18.66 -3.09 19.87
N VAL A 42 19.56 -3.51 20.76
CA VAL A 42 19.26 -3.79 22.18
C VAL A 42 20.12 -2.87 23.06
N PRO A 43 19.65 -1.65 23.37
CA PRO A 43 20.42 -0.74 24.22
C PRO A 43 20.49 -1.28 25.65
N GLY A 44 21.58 -0.95 26.35
CA GLY A 44 21.76 -1.31 27.76
C GLY A 44 20.76 -0.64 28.71
N GLU A 45 20.84 -1.00 29.99
CA GLU A 45 20.12 -0.27 31.04
C GLU A 45 20.76 1.11 31.23
N GLY A 46 19.93 2.16 31.27
CA GLY A 46 20.40 3.54 31.37
C GLY A 46 19.28 4.55 31.18
N PRO A 47 19.59 5.85 31.33
CA PRO A 47 18.63 6.89 31.00
C PRO A 47 18.25 6.80 29.53
N LEU A 48 16.96 6.93 29.23
CA LEU A 48 16.48 6.97 27.87
C LEU A 48 17.07 8.19 27.13
N PRO A 49 17.36 8.06 25.83
CA PRO A 49 17.81 9.18 25.03
C PRO A 49 16.75 10.28 25.04
N ARG A 50 17.19 11.54 24.98
CA ARG A 50 16.28 12.67 24.79
C ARG A 50 16.10 12.90 23.29
N GLY A 51 14.85 12.93 22.86
CA GLY A 51 14.47 13.32 21.51
C GLY A 51 13.55 14.54 21.51
N ASP A 52 13.03 14.88 20.34
CA ASP A 52 12.18 16.04 20.08
C ASP A 52 10.67 15.67 20.11
N ASP A 53 10.34 14.39 20.29
CA ASP A 53 8.97 13.86 20.33
C ASP A 53 8.17 14.14 19.04
N ASP A 54 8.86 14.18 17.90
CA ASP A 54 8.28 14.53 16.61
C ASP A 54 8.60 13.52 15.51
N THR A 55 9.40 12.48 15.75
CA THR A 55 9.66 11.44 14.74
C THR A 55 8.56 10.38 14.71
N PHE A 56 8.15 9.96 13.52
CA PHE A 56 7.41 8.71 13.34
C PHE A 56 8.07 7.80 12.31
N VAL A 57 7.83 6.51 12.45
CA VAL A 57 8.19 5.50 11.44
C VAL A 57 7.04 4.53 11.27
N VAL A 58 6.87 4.05 10.04
CA VAL A 58 6.03 2.92 9.71
C VAL A 58 6.93 1.84 9.11
N GLN A 59 7.01 0.70 9.78
CA GLN A 59 7.77 -0.46 9.30
C GLN A 59 6.81 -1.51 8.76
N GLU A 60 7.13 -2.10 7.61
CA GLU A 60 6.43 -3.25 7.08
C GLU A 60 7.09 -4.52 7.61
N HIS A 61 6.32 -5.38 8.29
CA HIS A 61 6.84 -6.55 9.00
C HIS A 61 6.22 -7.86 8.48
N HIS A 62 7.02 -8.67 7.79
CA HIS A 62 6.66 -10.00 7.29
C HIS A 62 6.94 -11.07 8.35
N ALA A 63 6.25 -10.97 9.49
CA ALA A 63 6.30 -11.97 10.55
C ALA A 63 5.46 -13.22 10.21
N SER A 64 4.87 -13.87 11.21
CA SER A 64 3.84 -14.91 10.99
C SER A 64 2.67 -14.41 10.13
N SER A 65 2.39 -13.11 10.18
CA SER A 65 1.48 -12.41 9.28
C SER A 65 1.99 -11.00 8.98
N LEU A 66 1.66 -10.47 7.80
CA LEU A 66 2.01 -9.09 7.45
C LEU A 66 1.17 -8.08 8.23
N HIS A 67 1.86 -7.10 8.75
CA HIS A 67 1.32 -5.91 9.37
C HIS A 67 2.29 -4.74 9.20
N TRP A 68 1.82 -3.54 9.57
CA TRP A 68 2.64 -2.34 9.61
C TRP A 68 2.79 -1.90 11.05
N ASP A 69 4.02 -1.80 11.54
CA ASP A 69 4.29 -1.22 12.84
C ASP A 69 4.32 0.30 12.71
N LEU A 70 3.30 0.96 13.26
CA LEU A 70 3.25 2.40 13.40
C LEU A 70 3.89 2.79 14.72
N ARG A 71 4.91 3.63 14.67
CA ARG A 71 5.70 4.01 15.84
C ARG A 71 5.90 5.51 15.90
N PHE A 72 5.74 6.06 17.09
CA PHE A 72 5.93 7.49 17.38
C PHE A 72 6.98 7.65 18.47
N GLU A 73 7.96 8.50 18.23
CA GLU A 73 8.90 8.93 19.25
C GLU A 73 8.15 9.69 20.35
N ARG A 74 8.26 9.21 21.59
CA ARG A 74 7.66 9.84 22.78
C ARG A 74 8.46 9.52 24.04
N ASP A 75 8.91 10.54 24.73
CA ASP A 75 9.64 10.45 26.00
C ASP A 75 10.83 9.46 25.93
N GLY A 76 11.59 9.51 24.83
CA GLY A 76 12.83 8.74 24.64
C GLY A 76 12.65 7.29 24.17
N VAL A 77 11.44 6.88 23.80
CA VAL A 77 11.15 5.58 23.17
C VAL A 77 10.23 5.73 21.96
N LEU A 78 10.08 4.66 21.20
CA LEU A 78 9.09 4.51 20.15
C LEU A 78 7.85 3.80 20.70
N VAL A 79 6.78 4.55 20.94
CA VAL A 79 5.48 3.99 21.32
C VAL A 79 4.83 3.40 20.07
N SER A 80 4.43 2.13 20.17
CA SER A 80 4.29 1.28 18.99
C SER A 80 2.94 0.57 18.91
N TRP A 81 2.42 0.46 17.69
CA TRP A 81 1.23 -0.31 17.37
C TRP A 81 1.45 -1.13 16.10
N ALA A 82 1.16 -2.42 16.16
CA ALA A 82 1.00 -3.25 14.97
C ALA A 82 -0.37 -2.98 14.34
N VAL A 83 -0.41 -2.55 13.09
CA VAL A 83 -1.63 -2.21 12.34
C VAL A 83 -1.79 -3.20 11.19
N PRO A 84 -2.56 -4.30 11.36
CA PRO A 84 -2.58 -5.38 10.38
C PRO A 84 -3.04 -4.93 8.99
N LYS A 85 -4.00 -4.01 8.89
CA LYS A 85 -4.53 -3.49 7.62
C LYS A 85 -3.87 -2.17 7.18
N GLY A 86 -2.70 -1.84 7.71
CA GLY A 86 -2.03 -0.56 7.43
C GLY A 86 -2.82 0.64 7.96
N LEU A 87 -2.33 1.86 7.74
CA LEU A 87 -3.03 3.07 8.17
C LEU A 87 -4.27 3.29 7.26
N PRO A 88 -5.43 3.67 7.82
CA PRO A 88 -6.64 3.92 7.03
C PRO A 88 -6.40 5.09 6.07
N TRP A 89 -6.81 4.91 4.82
CA TRP A 89 -6.65 5.93 3.79
C TRP A 89 -7.77 6.98 3.81
N SER A 90 -9.00 6.60 4.20
CA SER A 90 -10.16 7.48 4.34
C SER A 90 -10.76 7.43 5.76
N PRO A 91 -11.63 8.37 6.14
CA PRO A 91 -12.33 8.35 7.44
C PRO A 91 -13.45 7.29 7.54
N ASP A 92 -13.80 6.61 6.45
CA ASP A 92 -14.98 5.72 6.42
C ASP A 92 -14.72 4.38 7.12
N THR A 93 -13.45 4.04 7.32
CA THR A 93 -13.05 2.76 7.91
C THR A 93 -12.07 2.97 9.07
N ASN A 94 -12.25 2.14 10.11
CA ASN A 94 -11.32 2.05 11.22
C ASN A 94 -10.51 0.77 11.06
N HIS A 95 -9.21 0.85 11.32
CA HIS A 95 -8.34 -0.32 11.30
C HIS A 95 -7.97 -0.72 12.74
N LEU A 96 -7.83 -2.02 12.99
CA LEU A 96 -7.29 -2.53 14.25
C LEU A 96 -5.84 -2.04 14.39
N ALA A 97 -5.50 -1.57 15.59
CA ALA A 97 -4.14 -1.27 16.00
C ALA A 97 -3.87 -2.05 17.29
N VAL A 98 -2.86 -2.90 17.32
CA VAL A 98 -2.50 -3.69 18.51
C VAL A 98 -1.33 -2.99 19.15
N HIS A 99 -1.52 -2.45 20.36
CA HIS A 99 -0.44 -1.80 21.10
C HIS A 99 0.63 -2.84 21.46
N THR A 100 1.88 -2.58 21.09
CA THR A 100 3.03 -3.44 21.36
C THR A 100 3.94 -2.79 22.41
N GLU A 101 5.02 -3.48 22.80
CA GLU A 101 6.02 -2.92 23.70
C GLU A 101 6.67 -1.65 23.13
N ASP A 102 7.17 -0.77 23.99
CA ASP A 102 7.95 0.38 23.57
C ASP A 102 9.29 -0.09 22.95
N HIS A 103 9.71 0.52 21.84
CA HIS A 103 10.97 0.18 21.17
C HIS A 103 12.02 1.27 21.38
N PRO A 104 13.33 0.96 21.31
CA PRO A 104 14.36 1.98 21.42
C PRO A 104 14.36 2.91 20.19
N LEU A 105 14.78 4.16 20.34
CA LEU A 105 14.78 5.13 19.23
C LEU A 105 15.62 4.66 18.03
N GLU A 106 16.72 3.95 18.28
CA GLU A 106 17.58 3.34 17.26
C GLU A 106 16.80 2.38 16.33
N TYR A 107 15.72 1.77 16.82
CA TYR A 107 14.86 0.87 16.05
C TYR A 107 14.15 1.58 14.90
N ALA A 108 13.99 2.92 14.95
CA ALA A 108 13.39 3.69 13.87
C ALA A 108 14.19 3.63 12.56
N ALA A 109 15.48 3.30 12.65
CA ALA A 109 16.37 3.12 11.50
C ALA A 109 16.60 1.64 11.12
N PHE A 110 15.99 0.70 11.84
CA PHE A 110 16.21 -0.73 11.63
C PHE A 110 15.46 -1.26 10.40
N GLU A 111 16.21 -1.96 9.55
CA GLU A 111 15.73 -2.82 8.47
C GLU A 111 16.55 -4.11 8.48
N GLY A 112 15.92 -5.26 8.24
CA GLY A 112 16.62 -6.54 8.23
C GLY A 112 15.71 -7.75 8.42
N GLU A 113 16.31 -8.94 8.37
CA GLU A 113 15.62 -10.21 8.67
C GLU A 113 15.89 -10.59 10.14
N ILE A 114 14.82 -10.62 10.95
CA ILE A 114 14.85 -11.16 12.31
C ILE A 114 14.73 -12.69 12.21
N PRO A 115 15.62 -13.48 12.83
CA PRO A 115 15.55 -14.94 12.77
C PRO A 115 14.19 -15.49 13.18
N LYS A 116 13.74 -16.57 12.52
CA LYS A 116 12.38 -17.10 12.68
C LYS A 116 12.07 -17.64 14.08
N ASP A 117 13.10 -18.01 14.82
CA ASP A 117 13.05 -18.51 16.19
C ASP A 117 13.16 -17.39 17.24
N GLU A 118 13.43 -16.16 16.82
CA GLU A 118 13.41 -14.96 17.66
C GLU A 118 12.02 -14.32 17.71
N TYR A 119 11.78 -13.53 18.77
CA TYR A 119 10.53 -12.79 18.91
C TYR A 119 10.37 -11.78 17.76
N GLY A 120 9.23 -11.82 17.07
CA GLY A 120 9.04 -10.99 15.89
C GLY A 120 9.81 -11.46 14.65
N GLY A 121 10.23 -12.73 14.59
CA GLY A 121 10.92 -13.30 13.43
C GLY A 121 10.22 -13.02 12.10
N GLY A 122 10.97 -12.50 11.12
CA GLY A 122 10.44 -11.99 9.86
C GLY A 122 11.30 -10.88 9.25
N GLU A 123 10.99 -10.51 8.01
CA GLU A 123 11.63 -9.38 7.32
C GLU A 123 10.98 -8.06 7.74
N VAL A 124 11.78 -7.08 8.14
CA VAL A 124 11.37 -5.72 8.52
C VAL A 124 11.99 -4.74 7.53
N THR A 125 11.15 -3.89 6.94
CA THR A 125 11.59 -2.78 6.05
C THR A 125 10.94 -1.48 6.45
N ILE A 126 11.62 -0.35 6.26
CA ILE A 126 11.05 0.98 6.51
C ILE A 126 10.13 1.31 5.33
N TRP A 127 8.85 1.37 5.65
CA TRP A 127 7.82 1.64 4.65
C TRP A 127 7.58 3.13 4.49
N ASP A 128 7.55 3.90 5.58
CA ASP A 128 7.53 5.36 5.56
C ASP A 128 8.16 5.91 6.85
N ARG A 129 8.57 7.18 6.80
CA ARG A 129 9.10 7.90 7.95
C ARG A 129 8.94 9.39 7.73
N GLY A 130 8.95 10.14 8.82
CA GLY A 130 8.89 11.59 8.76
C GLY A 130 8.64 12.17 10.14
N THR A 131 7.96 13.30 10.18
CA THR A 131 7.60 13.96 11.43
C THR A 131 6.13 13.87 11.75
N TYR A 132 5.77 14.08 13.01
CA TYR A 132 4.40 14.18 13.45
C TYR A 132 4.22 15.32 14.45
N GLU A 133 3.02 15.89 14.48
CA GLU A 133 2.61 16.86 15.48
C GLU A 133 1.63 16.22 16.46
N THR A 134 1.77 16.54 17.74
CA THR A 134 0.88 16.00 18.78
C THR A 134 -0.27 16.96 19.05
N GLU A 135 -1.49 16.50 18.85
CA GLU A 135 -2.69 17.24 19.24
C GLU A 135 -3.23 16.79 20.60
N LYS A 136 -3.15 15.48 20.87
CA LYS A 136 -3.53 14.89 22.15
C LYS A 136 -2.76 13.60 22.38
N TRP A 137 -2.31 13.38 23.60
CA TRP A 137 -1.69 12.13 24.01
C TRP A 137 -2.19 11.70 25.38
N SER A 138 -2.81 10.52 25.47
CA SER A 138 -3.22 9.90 26.73
C SER A 138 -3.18 8.37 26.60
N ASP A 139 -3.31 7.70 27.74
CA ASP A 139 -3.49 6.24 27.89
C ASP A 139 -4.67 5.61 27.12
N ARG A 140 -5.57 6.43 26.56
CA ARG A 140 -6.79 5.99 25.88
C ARG A 140 -6.95 6.55 24.48
N GLU A 141 -6.24 7.63 24.16
CA GLU A 141 -6.40 8.33 22.90
C GLU A 141 -5.10 9.08 22.53
N VAL A 142 -4.58 8.83 21.33
CA VAL A 142 -3.44 9.53 20.74
C VAL A 142 -3.90 10.16 19.43
N LYS A 143 -3.87 11.49 19.35
CA LYS A 143 -4.22 12.29 18.17
C LYS A 143 -2.99 13.01 17.65
N VAL A 144 -2.68 12.76 16.39
CA VAL A 144 -1.47 13.25 15.74
C VAL A 144 -1.76 13.71 14.31
N VAL A 145 -0.95 14.64 13.83
CA VAL A 145 -0.86 14.96 12.40
C VAL A 145 0.45 14.38 11.90
N VAL A 146 0.41 13.53 10.87
CA VAL A 146 1.58 12.81 10.33
C VAL A 146 2.02 13.45 9.02
N HIS A 147 3.33 13.62 8.86
CA HIS A 147 3.99 14.24 7.72
C HIS A 147 5.04 13.30 7.13
N GLY A 148 4.59 12.30 6.39
CA GLY A 148 5.41 11.31 5.69
C GLY A 148 5.45 11.48 4.18
N SER A 149 6.23 10.61 3.53
CA SER A 149 6.33 10.55 2.07
C SER A 149 5.23 9.69 1.43
N ARG A 150 4.69 8.72 2.19
CA ARG A 150 3.62 7.81 1.76
C ARG A 150 2.33 8.01 2.54
N VAL A 151 2.42 8.40 3.80
CA VAL A 151 1.29 8.74 4.66
C VAL A 151 1.41 10.18 5.13
N SER A 152 0.35 10.94 4.87
CA SER A 152 0.14 12.24 5.48
C SER A 152 -1.35 12.44 5.77
N GLY A 153 -1.64 13.00 6.93
CA GLY A 153 -3.00 13.23 7.40
C GLY A 153 -3.11 13.26 8.91
N ARG A 154 -4.33 13.44 9.39
CA ARG A 154 -4.65 13.54 10.82
C ARG A 154 -5.23 12.22 11.29
N TYR A 155 -4.61 11.61 12.30
CA TYR A 155 -4.97 10.29 12.79
C TYR A 155 -5.31 10.30 14.27
N VAL A 156 -6.24 9.44 14.66
CA VAL A 156 -6.52 9.11 16.05
C VAL A 156 -6.38 7.61 16.28
N LEU A 157 -5.52 7.25 17.23
CA LEU A 157 -5.49 5.95 17.87
C LEU A 157 -6.35 6.03 19.13
N PHE A 158 -7.29 5.12 19.32
CA PHE A 158 -8.17 5.12 20.49
C PHE A 158 -8.47 3.70 20.97
N ARG A 159 -8.59 3.55 22.29
CA ARG A 159 -8.99 2.28 22.91
C ARG A 159 -10.46 2.01 22.71
N THR A 160 -10.80 0.77 22.37
CA THR A 160 -12.17 0.27 22.38
C THR A 160 -12.45 -0.52 23.67
N ARG A 161 -13.49 -1.37 23.70
CA ARG A 161 -13.79 -2.15 24.90
C ARG A 161 -12.71 -3.23 25.08
N GLY A 162 -11.92 -3.15 26.15
CA GLY A 162 -10.81 -4.06 26.44
C GLY A 162 -9.45 -3.39 26.25
N ASP A 163 -8.46 -4.16 25.79
CA ASP A 163 -7.11 -3.69 25.48
C ASP A 163 -6.89 -3.45 23.98
N ASP A 164 -7.95 -3.61 23.16
CA ASP A 164 -7.90 -3.39 21.71
C ASP A 164 -7.85 -1.89 21.38
N TRP A 165 -6.89 -1.49 20.55
CA TRP A 165 -6.84 -0.15 19.96
C TRP A 165 -7.35 -0.18 18.51
N MET A 166 -7.88 0.96 18.08
CA MET A 166 -8.23 1.22 16.70
C MET A 166 -7.52 2.48 16.23
N ILE A 167 -7.21 2.55 14.94
CA ILE A 167 -6.78 3.77 14.27
C ILE A 167 -7.86 4.24 13.30
N HIS A 168 -8.07 5.55 13.27
CA HIS A 168 -9.01 6.23 12.39
C HIS A 168 -8.32 7.45 11.77
N ARG A 169 -8.53 7.65 10.47
CA ARG A 169 -8.17 8.90 9.79
C ARG A 169 -9.27 9.92 10.05
N MET A 170 -8.92 11.10 10.57
CA MET A 170 -9.86 12.14 10.97
C MET A 170 -10.21 13.10 9.85
N ASP A 171 -9.27 13.35 8.94
CA ASP A 171 -9.42 14.22 7.79
C ASP A 171 -9.78 13.42 6.52
N PRO A 172 -10.46 14.03 5.54
CA PRO A 172 -10.56 13.42 4.21
C PRO A 172 -9.15 13.18 3.62
N PRO A 173 -9.03 12.33 2.59
CA PRO A 173 -7.81 12.25 1.80
C PRO A 173 -7.34 13.65 1.38
N ALA A 174 -6.01 13.83 1.28
CA ALA A 174 -5.41 15.13 0.93
C ALA A 174 -5.92 15.70 -0.41
N ASP A 175 -6.33 14.80 -1.31
CA ASP A 175 -7.01 15.13 -2.55
C ASP A 175 -8.54 15.19 -2.30
N PRO A 176 -9.17 16.37 -2.45
CA PRO A 176 -10.60 16.53 -2.20
C PRO A 176 -11.48 15.81 -3.22
N ASP A 177 -10.93 15.47 -4.39
CA ASP A 177 -11.63 14.72 -5.44
C ASP A 177 -11.44 13.20 -5.30
N ALA A 178 -10.83 12.75 -4.20
CA ALA A 178 -10.56 11.35 -3.99
C ALA A 178 -11.83 10.55 -3.66
N GLU A 179 -12.05 9.49 -4.42
CA GLU A 179 -13.11 8.50 -4.29
C GLU A 179 -12.56 7.20 -3.66
N PRO A 180 -13.37 6.49 -2.85
CA PRO A 180 -13.02 5.17 -2.34
C PRO A 180 -12.97 4.13 -3.47
N LEU A 181 -12.29 3.02 -3.23
CA LEU A 181 -12.30 1.91 -4.17
C LEU A 181 -13.73 1.39 -4.40
N PRO A 182 -14.12 1.08 -5.65
CA PRO A 182 -15.40 0.45 -5.91
C PRO A 182 -15.47 -0.94 -5.23
N GLU A 183 -16.64 -1.31 -4.71
CA GLU A 183 -16.85 -2.64 -4.12
C GLU A 183 -16.58 -3.74 -5.15
N ALA A 184 -17.09 -3.53 -6.36
CA ALA A 184 -16.84 -4.36 -7.53
C ALA A 184 -16.70 -3.49 -8.78
N LEU A 185 -15.75 -3.85 -9.63
CA LEU A 185 -15.55 -3.30 -10.96
C LEU A 185 -15.68 -4.45 -11.97
N PRO A 186 -16.77 -4.51 -12.77
CA PRO A 186 -16.88 -5.53 -13.80
C PRO A 186 -15.83 -5.28 -14.90
N PRO A 187 -15.04 -6.27 -15.31
CA PRO A 187 -13.99 -6.06 -16.28
C PRO A 187 -14.51 -5.70 -17.67
N MET A 188 -13.82 -4.77 -18.35
CA MET A 188 -14.02 -4.49 -19.76
C MET A 188 -13.58 -5.69 -20.63
N ARG A 189 -14.37 -6.06 -21.63
CA ARG A 189 -14.11 -7.24 -22.49
C ARG A 189 -13.70 -6.85 -23.91
N PRO A 190 -12.76 -7.57 -24.52
CA PRO A 190 -12.40 -7.37 -25.91
C PRO A 190 -13.43 -8.02 -26.84
N VAL A 191 -13.64 -7.43 -28.02
CA VAL A 191 -14.31 -8.12 -29.12
C VAL A 191 -13.30 -9.04 -29.84
N ARG A 192 -13.72 -10.24 -30.23
CA ARG A 192 -12.87 -11.13 -31.04
C ARG A 192 -12.76 -10.62 -32.49
N ARG A 193 -11.54 -10.56 -33.02
CA ARG A 193 -11.24 -10.20 -34.42
C ARG A 193 -10.23 -11.17 -35.04
N ALA A 194 -10.40 -11.46 -36.32
CA ALA A 194 -9.48 -12.35 -37.04
C ALA A 194 -8.18 -11.67 -37.49
N ARG A 195 -8.17 -10.32 -37.57
CA ARG A 195 -7.08 -9.53 -38.14
C ARG A 195 -6.68 -8.41 -37.19
N LEU A 196 -5.40 -8.06 -37.24
CA LEU A 196 -4.84 -6.90 -36.55
C LEU A 196 -5.47 -5.60 -37.10
N PRO A 197 -5.58 -4.53 -36.28
CA PRO A 197 -6.01 -3.22 -36.75
C PRO A 197 -5.05 -2.67 -37.81
N ARG A 198 -5.58 -1.89 -38.77
CA ARG A 198 -4.78 -1.30 -39.85
C ARG A 198 -4.03 -0.03 -39.42
N ALA A 199 -4.66 0.82 -38.62
CA ALA A 199 -4.11 2.09 -38.15
C ALA A 199 -3.13 1.83 -36.99
N ARG A 200 -1.91 1.39 -37.29
CA ARG A 200 -0.95 0.86 -36.30
C ARG A 200 -0.69 1.83 -35.14
N ASP A 201 -0.50 3.11 -35.43
CA ASP A 201 -0.12 4.12 -34.43
C ASP A 201 -1.23 4.51 -33.45
N GLU A 202 -2.47 4.05 -33.67
CA GLU A 202 -3.60 4.25 -32.75
C GLU A 202 -3.74 3.14 -31.70
N TRP A 203 -2.94 2.07 -31.80
CA TRP A 203 -3.10 0.85 -30.99
C TRP A 203 -1.82 0.50 -30.24
N ALA A 204 -2.04 -0.16 -29.10
CA ALA A 204 -1.02 -0.91 -28.41
C ALA A 204 -1.42 -2.38 -28.30
N PHE A 205 -0.42 -3.24 -28.20
CA PHE A 205 -0.58 -4.68 -28.18
C PHE A 205 -0.03 -5.25 -26.88
N GLU A 206 -0.77 -6.16 -26.29
CA GLU A 206 -0.39 -6.96 -25.13
C GLU A 206 -0.45 -8.44 -25.52
N PHE A 207 0.32 -9.27 -24.83
CA PHE A 207 0.13 -10.72 -24.93
C PHE A 207 -1.19 -11.14 -24.29
N ALA A 208 -1.93 -12.03 -24.94
CA ALA A 208 -3.01 -12.76 -24.28
C ALA A 208 -2.38 -13.92 -23.53
N TRP A 209 -2.29 -13.85 -22.20
CA TRP A 209 -1.55 -14.84 -21.40
C TRP A 209 -2.29 -16.17 -21.26
N GLY A 210 -3.62 -16.19 -21.46
CA GLY A 210 -4.42 -17.42 -21.49
C GLY A 210 -4.64 -18.07 -20.13
N GLY A 211 -4.52 -17.28 -19.07
CA GLY A 211 -4.79 -17.63 -17.69
C GLY A 211 -6.18 -17.20 -17.23
N ARG A 212 -6.29 -16.93 -15.93
CA ARG A 212 -7.54 -16.56 -15.26
C ARG A 212 -7.53 -15.06 -14.96
N ARG A 213 -8.49 -14.30 -15.52
CA ARG A 213 -8.62 -12.87 -15.23
C ARG A 213 -8.90 -12.63 -13.74
N LEU A 214 -8.16 -11.68 -13.17
CA LEU A 214 -8.31 -11.24 -11.78
C LEU A 214 -8.24 -9.72 -11.71
N LEU A 215 -9.10 -9.14 -10.87
CA LEU A 215 -8.94 -7.76 -10.42
C LEU A 215 -8.40 -7.77 -8.98
N ALA A 216 -7.35 -7.00 -8.72
CA ALA A 216 -6.79 -6.80 -7.39
C ALA A 216 -7.21 -5.42 -6.88
N TYR A 217 -7.91 -5.38 -5.74
CA TYR A 217 -8.25 -4.15 -5.04
C TYR A 217 -7.28 -4.02 -3.88
N VAL A 218 -6.44 -3.01 -3.96
CA VAL A 218 -5.34 -2.77 -3.03
C VAL A 218 -5.67 -1.57 -2.18
N GLU A 219 -5.76 -1.77 -0.87
CA GLU A 219 -5.99 -0.71 0.11
C GLU A 219 -5.31 -1.08 1.42
N GLY A 220 -4.69 -0.10 2.10
CA GLY A 220 -4.00 -0.35 3.37
C GLY A 220 -2.91 -1.42 3.25
N GLY A 221 -2.21 -1.45 2.11
CA GLY A 221 -1.15 -2.43 1.81
C GLY A 221 -1.63 -3.87 1.63
N ARG A 222 -2.94 -4.12 1.54
CA ARG A 222 -3.50 -5.46 1.30
C ARG A 222 -4.25 -5.50 -0.01
N ALA A 223 -4.08 -6.58 -0.77
CA ALA A 223 -4.85 -6.85 -1.97
C ALA A 223 -5.91 -7.93 -1.72
N ARG A 224 -7.18 -7.61 -2.02
CA ARG A 224 -8.24 -8.61 -2.24
C ARG A 224 -8.40 -8.86 -3.73
N PHE A 225 -8.79 -10.07 -4.11
CA PHE A 225 -8.95 -10.43 -5.52
C PHE A 225 -10.39 -10.84 -5.85
N THR A 226 -10.85 -10.43 -7.02
CA THR A 226 -12.08 -10.95 -7.63
C THR A 226 -11.80 -11.58 -8.98
N ASP A 227 -12.59 -12.56 -9.38
CA ASP A 227 -12.58 -13.08 -10.74
C ASP A 227 -13.34 -12.15 -11.71
N GLY A 228 -13.39 -12.53 -12.99
CA GLY A 228 -14.09 -11.74 -14.01
C GLY A 228 -15.61 -11.63 -13.86
N ALA A 229 -16.21 -12.39 -12.94
CA ALA A 229 -17.62 -12.28 -12.56
C ALA A 229 -17.82 -11.47 -11.26
N GLY A 230 -16.76 -10.88 -10.71
CA GLY A 230 -16.80 -10.10 -9.48
C GLY A 230 -16.82 -10.94 -8.19
N ARG A 231 -16.61 -12.26 -8.28
CA ARG A 231 -16.63 -13.14 -7.11
C ARG A 231 -15.28 -13.10 -6.41
N ALA A 232 -15.27 -13.02 -5.09
CA ALA A 232 -14.04 -13.10 -4.31
C ALA A 232 -13.34 -14.44 -4.54
N VAL A 233 -12.05 -14.40 -4.83
CA VAL A 233 -11.21 -15.57 -5.09
C VAL A 233 -9.87 -15.43 -4.41
N ALA A 234 -9.20 -16.56 -4.17
CA ALA A 234 -7.78 -16.52 -3.80
C ALA A 234 -6.96 -15.94 -4.95
N GLY A 235 -6.11 -14.96 -4.63
CA GLY A 235 -5.06 -14.48 -5.51
C GLY A 235 -3.85 -15.43 -5.54
N PRO A 236 -2.78 -15.06 -6.24
CA PRO A 236 -1.55 -15.83 -6.24
C PRO A 236 -1.00 -15.97 -4.81
N ALA A 237 -0.39 -17.12 -4.51
CA ALA A 237 0.15 -17.39 -3.19
C ALA A 237 1.13 -16.28 -2.77
N ARG A 238 0.95 -15.72 -1.56
CA ARG A 238 1.74 -14.60 -1.00
C ARG A 238 1.63 -13.25 -1.75
N ALA A 239 0.88 -13.15 -2.85
CA ALA A 239 0.72 -11.91 -3.60
C ALA A 239 -0.18 -10.89 -2.89
N GLY A 240 -1.24 -11.34 -2.19
CA GLY A 240 -2.18 -10.42 -1.52
C GLY A 240 -1.51 -9.46 -0.54
N THR A 241 -0.45 -9.96 0.08
CA THR A 241 0.34 -9.30 1.10
C THR A 241 1.41 -8.39 0.47
N ARG A 242 2.13 -8.93 -0.52
CA ARG A 242 3.32 -8.27 -1.10
C ARG A 242 3.04 -7.34 -2.28
N LEU A 243 1.96 -7.58 -3.02
CA LEU A 243 1.49 -6.64 -4.05
C LEU A 243 1.01 -5.35 -3.40
N GLY A 244 0.34 -5.46 -2.26
CA GLY A 244 -0.10 -4.30 -1.50
C GLY A 244 1.05 -3.54 -0.85
N ALA A 245 2.07 -4.24 -0.34
CA ALA A 245 3.33 -3.63 0.09
C ALA A 245 3.97 -2.71 -0.97
N GLY A 246 4.05 -3.20 -2.22
CA GLY A 246 4.60 -2.43 -3.35
C GLY A 246 3.85 -1.13 -3.68
N LEU A 247 2.57 -1.06 -3.33
CA LEU A 247 1.74 0.16 -3.48
C LEU A 247 1.66 0.99 -2.19
N GLY A 248 1.99 0.40 -1.05
CA GLY A 248 1.78 0.97 0.26
C GLY A 248 0.32 1.30 0.55
N ALA A 249 0.05 2.53 1.00
CA ALA A 249 -1.29 2.95 1.42
C ALA A 249 -2.10 3.50 0.24
N ARG A 250 -1.49 3.51 -0.95
CA ARG A 250 -2.14 3.97 -2.18
C ARG A 250 -3.28 3.02 -2.53
N PRO A 251 -4.52 3.51 -2.58
CA PRO A 251 -5.63 2.69 -3.04
C PRO A 251 -5.53 2.49 -4.56
N ALA A 252 -5.65 1.26 -5.02
CA ALA A 252 -5.66 0.94 -6.45
C ALA A 252 -6.61 -0.21 -6.79
N VAL A 253 -7.15 -0.17 -8.01
CA VAL A 253 -7.71 -1.36 -8.67
C VAL A 253 -6.78 -1.70 -9.83
N LEU A 254 -6.24 -2.91 -9.80
CA LEU A 254 -5.39 -3.46 -10.85
C LEU A 254 -6.18 -4.52 -11.62
N ASP A 255 -6.15 -4.46 -12.95
CA ASP A 255 -6.78 -5.44 -13.83
C ASP A 255 -5.69 -6.25 -14.52
N GLY A 256 -5.83 -7.57 -14.48
CA GLY A 256 -4.77 -8.47 -14.88
C GLY A 256 -5.22 -9.92 -15.05
N GLU A 257 -4.26 -10.79 -15.23
CA GLU A 257 -4.48 -12.22 -15.47
C GLU A 257 -3.46 -13.06 -14.71
N LEU A 258 -3.93 -14.06 -13.97
CA LEU A 258 -3.08 -15.06 -13.36
C LEU A 258 -2.74 -16.13 -14.40
N ALA A 259 -1.49 -16.14 -14.85
CA ALA A 259 -1.00 -17.02 -15.90
C ALA A 259 0.27 -17.77 -15.45
N VAL A 260 0.59 -18.87 -16.13
CA VAL A 260 1.83 -19.60 -15.89
C VAL A 260 2.92 -19.03 -16.81
N VAL A 261 3.90 -18.35 -16.22
CA VAL A 261 5.05 -17.78 -16.91
C VAL A 261 6.29 -18.47 -16.35
N GLU A 262 7.12 -19.05 -17.23
CA GLU A 262 8.33 -19.79 -16.84
C GLU A 262 8.09 -20.85 -15.75
N GLY A 263 6.95 -21.55 -15.83
CA GLY A 263 6.57 -22.59 -14.88
C GLY A 263 6.05 -22.08 -13.53
N ARG A 264 5.78 -20.78 -13.38
CA ARG A 264 5.27 -20.16 -12.15
C ARG A 264 3.98 -19.40 -12.39
N GLU A 265 3.02 -19.55 -11.48
CA GLU A 265 1.82 -18.70 -11.48
C GLU A 265 2.21 -17.25 -11.14
N THR A 266 1.97 -16.36 -12.09
CA THR A 266 2.33 -14.94 -12.02
C THR A 266 1.10 -14.10 -12.37
N TYR A 267 0.79 -13.11 -11.55
CA TYR A 267 -0.25 -12.13 -11.85
C TYR A 267 0.29 -11.06 -12.82
N MET A 268 -0.14 -11.14 -14.07
CA MET A 268 0.20 -10.24 -15.16
C MET A 268 -0.75 -9.05 -15.15
N ILE A 269 -0.29 -7.89 -14.68
CA ILE A 269 -1.11 -6.68 -14.51
C ILE A 269 -1.01 -5.84 -15.79
N TYR A 270 -2.14 -5.51 -16.41
CA TYR A 270 -2.15 -4.79 -17.69
C TYR A 270 -3.02 -3.53 -17.71
N ASP A 271 -3.78 -3.25 -16.66
CA ASP A 271 -4.51 -1.98 -16.54
C ASP A 271 -4.66 -1.53 -15.08
N VAL A 272 -4.91 -0.24 -14.89
CA VAL A 272 -5.15 0.41 -13.59
C VAL A 272 -6.38 1.32 -13.69
N PRO A 273 -7.60 0.76 -13.58
CA PRO A 273 -8.82 1.55 -13.67
C PRO A 273 -9.07 2.48 -12.47
N HIS A 274 -8.31 2.35 -11.38
CA HIS A 274 -8.39 3.26 -10.23
C HIS A 274 -7.04 3.37 -9.53
N LEU A 275 -6.61 4.57 -9.17
CA LEU A 275 -5.32 4.81 -8.51
C LEU A 275 -5.35 6.10 -7.68
N ASP A 276 -4.75 6.06 -6.48
CA ASP A 276 -4.59 7.23 -5.60
C ASP A 276 -5.90 7.96 -5.31
N GLY A 277 -6.98 7.20 -5.15
CA GLY A 277 -8.31 7.76 -4.90
C GLY A 277 -9.02 8.24 -6.16
N ARG A 278 -8.49 8.02 -7.37
CA ARG A 278 -9.14 8.52 -8.59
C ARG A 278 -9.59 7.37 -9.50
N PRO A 279 -10.87 7.34 -9.91
CA PRO A 279 -11.28 6.52 -11.03
C PRO A 279 -10.57 7.00 -12.30
N LEU A 280 -9.91 6.08 -12.99
CA LEU A 280 -9.23 6.35 -14.25
C LEU A 280 -10.07 5.87 -15.45
N LEU A 281 -11.38 5.71 -15.28
CA LEU A 281 -12.25 5.12 -16.30
C LEU A 281 -12.28 5.92 -17.60
N ASP A 282 -12.36 7.26 -17.49
CA ASP A 282 -12.35 8.16 -18.65
C ASP A 282 -10.94 8.54 -19.14
N VAL A 283 -9.90 8.09 -18.44
CA VAL A 283 -8.51 8.39 -18.79
C VAL A 283 -8.07 7.50 -19.95
N PRO A 284 -7.42 8.03 -21.00
CA PRO A 284 -6.92 7.24 -22.13
C PRO A 284 -6.04 6.06 -21.71
N TYR A 285 -6.20 4.91 -22.37
CA TYR A 285 -5.44 3.68 -22.08
C TYR A 285 -3.92 3.90 -22.06
N ARG A 286 -3.37 4.74 -22.94
CA ARG A 286 -1.94 5.12 -22.93
C ARG A 286 -1.52 5.68 -21.57
N GLU A 287 -2.27 6.65 -21.06
CA GLU A 287 -1.95 7.31 -19.80
C GLU A 287 -2.15 6.35 -18.62
N ARG A 288 -3.16 5.48 -18.65
CA ARG A 288 -3.31 4.42 -17.63
C ARG A 288 -2.12 3.47 -17.64
N ARG A 289 -1.59 3.09 -18.82
CA ARG A 289 -0.40 2.25 -18.90
C ARG A 289 0.85 2.95 -18.38
N GLU A 290 1.06 4.22 -18.73
CA GLU A 290 2.19 5.00 -18.22
C GLU A 290 2.12 5.14 -16.68
N ARG A 291 0.93 5.37 -16.12
CA ARG A 291 0.70 5.37 -14.67
C ARG A 291 1.02 4.00 -14.05
N LEU A 292 0.52 2.92 -14.64
CA LEU A 292 0.79 1.54 -14.18
C LEU A 292 2.28 1.19 -14.26
N ASP A 293 2.99 1.58 -15.31
CA ASP A 293 4.44 1.37 -15.44
C ASP A 293 5.19 2.19 -14.37
N GLY A 294 4.74 3.42 -14.10
CA GLY A 294 5.28 4.28 -13.05
C GLY A 294 5.15 3.73 -11.63
N LEU A 295 4.26 2.75 -11.39
CA LEU A 295 4.16 2.05 -10.12
C LEU A 295 5.29 1.05 -9.89
N GLY A 296 6.04 0.67 -10.93
CA GLY A 296 7.18 -0.23 -10.80
C GLY A 296 6.83 -1.61 -10.23
N LEU A 297 5.61 -2.10 -10.48
CA LEU A 297 5.14 -3.37 -9.91
C LEU A 297 5.88 -4.55 -10.54
N ALA A 298 6.94 -5.00 -9.87
CA ALA A 298 7.72 -6.17 -10.23
C ALA A 298 8.03 -6.98 -8.97
N GLY A 299 7.44 -8.16 -8.87
CA GLY A 299 7.65 -9.06 -7.75
C GLY A 299 7.79 -10.51 -8.19
N ALA A 300 8.01 -11.40 -7.23
CA ALA A 300 8.29 -12.80 -7.52
C ALA A 300 7.12 -13.56 -8.19
N VAL A 301 5.88 -13.10 -7.97
CA VAL A 301 4.64 -13.74 -8.47
C VAL A 301 3.62 -12.72 -9.03
N TRP A 302 4.07 -11.50 -9.33
CA TRP A 302 3.30 -10.48 -10.04
C TRP A 302 4.23 -9.59 -10.85
N GLN A 303 3.75 -9.08 -11.97
CA GLN A 303 4.50 -8.11 -12.77
C GLN A 303 3.55 -7.27 -13.62
N THR A 304 3.92 -6.01 -13.86
CA THR A 304 3.32 -5.21 -14.93
C THR A 304 3.65 -5.85 -16.28
N ALA A 305 2.61 -6.24 -17.02
CA ALA A 305 2.74 -6.90 -18.31
C ALA A 305 3.28 -5.91 -19.37
N PRO A 306 4.23 -6.34 -20.22
CA PRO A 306 4.71 -5.50 -21.30
C PRO A 306 3.59 -5.16 -22.29
N TRP A 307 3.67 -3.95 -22.85
CA TRP A 307 2.76 -3.44 -23.86
C TRP A 307 3.56 -2.78 -24.98
N PHE A 308 3.04 -2.86 -26.20
CA PHE A 308 3.77 -2.49 -27.40
C PHE A 308 2.91 -1.57 -28.28
N PRO A 309 3.09 -0.24 -28.21
CA PRO A 309 2.46 0.71 -29.15
C PRO A 309 2.96 0.47 -30.59
N GLY A 310 2.08 0.65 -31.58
CA GLY A 310 2.45 0.63 -33.00
C GLY A 310 2.15 -0.70 -33.71
N ASP A 311 3.17 -1.40 -34.22
CA ASP A 311 2.93 -2.61 -35.02
C ASP A 311 2.73 -3.86 -34.17
N GLY A 312 1.51 -4.42 -34.20
CA GLY A 312 1.18 -5.66 -33.51
C GLY A 312 1.62 -6.94 -34.22
N GLY A 313 2.13 -6.86 -35.47
CA GLY A 313 2.60 -8.02 -36.22
C GLY A 313 3.68 -8.81 -35.47
N PRO A 314 4.81 -8.19 -35.14
CA PRO A 314 5.88 -8.83 -34.36
C PRO A 314 5.42 -9.39 -33.01
N VAL A 315 4.52 -8.68 -32.32
CA VAL A 315 3.97 -9.13 -31.02
C VAL A 315 3.14 -10.40 -31.20
N ARG A 316 2.31 -10.46 -32.24
CA ARG A 316 1.49 -11.63 -32.56
C ARG A 316 2.33 -12.83 -33.00
N GLU A 317 3.41 -12.60 -33.75
CA GLU A 317 4.37 -13.64 -34.11
C GLU A 317 5.10 -14.18 -32.89
N ALA A 318 5.55 -13.30 -31.99
CA ALA A 318 6.18 -13.68 -30.73
C ALA A 318 5.20 -14.46 -29.83
N ALA A 319 3.92 -14.07 -29.79
CA ALA A 319 2.88 -14.78 -29.06
C ALA A 319 2.74 -16.22 -29.61
N ALA A 320 2.70 -16.37 -30.94
CA ALA A 320 2.60 -17.67 -31.59
C ALA A 320 3.83 -18.55 -31.33
N ALA A 321 5.04 -17.99 -31.41
CA ALA A 321 6.29 -18.71 -31.14
C ALA A 321 6.38 -19.21 -29.69
N GLN A 322 5.77 -18.49 -28.74
CA GLN A 322 5.69 -18.88 -27.33
C GLN A 322 4.46 -19.75 -27.02
N GLY A 323 3.67 -20.12 -28.04
CA GLY A 323 2.47 -20.93 -27.86
C GLY A 323 1.31 -20.22 -27.16
N LEU A 324 1.35 -18.89 -27.04
CA LEU A 324 0.28 -18.10 -26.41
C LEU A 324 -0.97 -18.04 -27.30
N PRO A 325 -2.18 -17.88 -26.71
CA PRO A 325 -3.44 -17.81 -27.45
C PRO A 325 -3.52 -16.73 -28.54
N GLY A 326 -2.84 -15.59 -28.34
CA GLY A 326 -2.89 -14.45 -29.24
C GLY A 326 -2.42 -13.16 -28.60
N VAL A 327 -2.95 -12.05 -29.10
CA VAL A 327 -2.68 -10.70 -28.59
C VAL A 327 -3.97 -9.95 -28.31
N LEU A 328 -3.89 -9.03 -27.36
CA LEU A 328 -4.90 -8.01 -27.09
C LEU A 328 -4.45 -6.71 -27.74
N ALA A 329 -5.18 -6.22 -28.72
CA ALA A 329 -5.00 -4.88 -29.26
C ALA A 329 -5.93 -3.92 -28.52
N LYS A 330 -5.40 -2.85 -27.94
CA LYS A 330 -6.16 -1.82 -27.24
C LYS A 330 -5.91 -0.46 -27.90
N ARG A 331 -6.96 0.31 -28.17
CA ARG A 331 -6.85 1.69 -28.67
C ARG A 331 -6.18 2.56 -27.62
N LEU A 332 -5.16 3.33 -28.02
CA LEU A 332 -4.37 4.18 -27.11
C LEU A 332 -5.21 5.27 -26.45
N ASP A 333 -6.21 5.78 -27.16
CA ASP A 333 -7.13 6.83 -26.71
C ASP A 333 -8.39 6.29 -26.00
N SER A 334 -8.50 4.98 -25.79
CA SER A 334 -9.73 4.40 -25.25
C SER A 334 -9.87 4.53 -23.73
N ALA A 335 -11.07 4.93 -23.31
CA ALA A 335 -11.56 4.79 -21.95
C ALA A 335 -11.66 3.32 -21.53
N TYR A 336 -11.66 3.07 -20.23
CA TYR A 336 -12.04 1.79 -19.64
C TYR A 336 -13.56 1.78 -19.47
N LEU A 337 -14.25 0.81 -20.09
CA LEU A 337 -15.70 0.68 -20.03
C LEU A 337 -16.09 -0.54 -19.18
N PRO A 338 -16.35 -0.38 -17.87
CA PRO A 338 -16.60 -1.51 -16.99
C PRO A 338 -17.78 -2.35 -17.44
N GLY A 339 -17.58 -3.67 -17.51
CA GLY A 339 -18.63 -4.63 -17.85
C GLY A 339 -19.02 -4.68 -19.33
N GLU A 340 -18.55 -3.75 -20.15
CA GLU A 340 -18.87 -3.68 -21.57
C GLU A 340 -17.94 -4.53 -22.43
N GLU A 341 -18.47 -5.01 -23.56
CA GLU A 341 -17.65 -5.52 -24.66
C GLU A 341 -17.48 -4.40 -25.70
N SER A 342 -16.24 -4.04 -26.04
CA SER A 342 -15.98 -2.89 -26.91
C SER A 342 -14.95 -3.20 -27.97
N ASP A 343 -15.18 -2.70 -29.19
CA ASP A 343 -14.25 -2.84 -30.31
C ASP A 343 -12.97 -2.01 -30.13
N ALA A 344 -12.90 -1.15 -29.12
CA ALA A 344 -11.66 -0.49 -28.69
C ALA A 344 -10.63 -1.48 -28.13
N TRP A 345 -11.09 -2.64 -27.66
CA TRP A 345 -10.26 -3.77 -27.23
C TRP A 345 -10.54 -4.96 -28.15
N ARG A 346 -9.50 -5.54 -28.75
CA ARG A 346 -9.64 -6.63 -29.73
C ARG A 346 -8.74 -7.79 -29.36
N PHE A 347 -9.34 -8.95 -29.16
CA PHE A 347 -8.57 -10.20 -29.09
C PHE A 347 -8.32 -10.70 -30.51
N VAL A 348 -7.04 -10.86 -30.87
CA VAL A 348 -6.61 -11.39 -32.16
C VAL A 348 -5.83 -12.69 -31.92
N PRO A 349 -6.32 -13.84 -32.39
CA PRO A 349 -5.69 -15.13 -32.11
C PRO A 349 -4.34 -15.27 -32.81
N SER A 350 -3.43 -16.05 -32.20
CA SER A 350 -2.20 -16.50 -32.84
C SER A 350 -2.52 -17.23 -34.15
N PRO A 351 -1.69 -17.11 -35.21
CA PRO A 351 -1.88 -17.87 -36.43
C PRO A 351 -1.95 -19.39 -36.16
N GLY A 352 -2.88 -20.09 -36.82
CA GLY A 352 -3.01 -21.55 -36.72
C GLY A 352 -3.74 -22.09 -35.49
N ARG A 353 -4.38 -21.25 -34.67
CA ARG A 353 -5.27 -21.64 -33.56
C ARG A 353 -6.73 -21.29 -33.81
#